data_AF-A0A524MA68-F1
#
_entry.id   AF-A0A524MA68-F1
#
_cell.length_a   1.000
_cell.length_b   1.000
_cell.length_c   1.000
_cell.angle_alpha   90.00
_cell.angle_beta   90.00
_cell.angle_gamma   90.00
#
_symmetry.space_group_name_H-M   'P 1'
#
loop_
_entity.id
_entity.type
_entity.pdbx_description
1 polymer ?
#
loop_
_entity_poly.entity_id
_entity_poly.type
_entity_poly.pdbx_seq_one_letter_code
_entity_poly.pdbx_strand_id
1 'polypeptide(L)' 'MQVPLLQYLGWILLIIGITLVIAAVISAKREAEGNETRTQSKGVILLGVIPIVWGYGKKGWMITGAIGIILCLVWIVFFL' A
#
# COMPACT_ATOMS: atom_id res chain seq x y z
N MET A 1 -6.64 34.64 -8.85
CA MET A 1 -5.97 33.34 -8.62
C MET A 1 -6.61 32.30 -9.53
N GLN A 2 -6.01 32.02 -10.68
CA GLN A 2 -6.42 30.89 -11.51
C GLN A 2 -5.73 29.66 -10.94
N VAL A 3 -6.47 28.89 -10.14
CA VAL A 3 -6.02 27.55 -9.76
C VAL A 3 -5.94 26.74 -11.05
N PRO A 4 -4.75 26.24 -11.44
CA PRO A 4 -4.59 25.55 -12.71
C PRO A 4 -5.44 24.29 -12.68
N LEU A 5 -6.09 23.96 -13.81
CA LEU A 5 -6.91 22.75 -13.98
C LEU A 5 -6.17 21.48 -13.47
N LEU A 6 -4.85 21.47 -13.63
CA LEU A 6 -3.95 20.42 -13.15
C LEU A 6 -4.03 20.20 -11.63
N GLN A 7 -4.20 21.26 -10.84
CA GLN A 7 -4.31 21.16 -9.38
C GLN A 7 -5.61 20.49 -8.96
N TYR A 8 -6.74 20.83 -9.59
CA TYR A 8 -8.01 20.13 -9.35
C TYR A 8 -7.94 18.66 -9.74
N LEU A 9 -7.29 18.35 -10.87
CA LEU A 9 -7.09 16.98 -11.30
C LEU A 9 -6.22 16.18 -10.32
N GLY A 10 -5.18 16.81 -9.77
CA GLY A 10 -4.33 16.23 -8.73
C GLY A 10 -5.10 15.88 -7.46
N TRP A 11 -5.96 16.78 -6.97
CA TRP A 11 -6.82 16.51 -5.82
C TRP A 11 -7.78 15.36 -6.05
N ILE A 12 -8.41 15.29 -7.23
CA ILE A 12 -9.31 14.18 -7.59
C ILE A 12 -8.56 12.85 -7.59
N LEU A 13 -7.38 12.81 -8.22
CA LEU A 13 -6.56 11.60 -8.29
C LEU A 13 -6.10 11.13 -6.91
N LEU A 14 -5.72 12.06 -6.03
CA LEU A 14 -5.30 11.79 -4.67
C LEU A 14 -6.45 11.18 -3.85
N ILE A 15 -7.65 11.76 -3.91
CA ILE A 15 -8.84 11.25 -3.21
C ILE A 15 -9.16 9.83 -3.68
N ILE A 16 -9.13 9.59 -5.00
CA ILE A 16 -9.37 8.25 -5.57
C ILE A 16 -8.31 7.26 -5.06
N GLY A 17 -7.04 7.63 -5.07
CA GLY A 17 -5.94 6.79 -4.58
C GLY A 17 -6.10 6.38 -3.12
N ILE A 18 -6.41 7.34 -2.24
CA ILE A 18 -6.68 7.06 -0.81
C ILE A 18 -7.87 6.09 -0.68
N THR A 19 -8.93 6.31 -1.45
CA THR A 19 -10.15 5.49 -1.37
C THR A 19 -9.88 4.04 -1.78
N LEU A 20 -9.09 3.83 -2.84
CA LEU A 20 -8.67 2.49 -3.29
C LEU A 20 -7.79 1.78 -2.26
N VAL A 21 -6.85 2.49 -1.62
CA VAL A 21 -6.01 1.94 -0.56
C VAL A 21 -6.87 1.50 0.63
N ILE A 22 -7.82 2.32 1.06
CA ILE A 22 -8.75 1.97 2.15
C ILE A 22 -9.56 0.73 1.78
N ALA A 23 -10.13 0.68 0.56
CA ALA A 23 -10.90 -0.46 0.08
C ALA A 23 -10.05 -1.75 0.05
N ALA A 24 -8.80 -1.68 -0.43
CA ALA A 24 -7.88 -2.80 -0.45
C ALA A 24 -7.57 -3.32 0.97
N VAL A 25 -7.36 -2.43 1.93
CA VAL A 25 -7.12 -2.79 3.34
C VAL A 25 -8.35 -3.46 3.96
N ILE A 26 -9.56 -2.96 3.68
CA ILE A 26 -10.81 -3.55 4.17
C ILE A 26 -11.02 -4.95 3.58
N SER A 27 -10.80 -5.12 2.28
CA SER A 27 -10.91 -6.42 1.59
C SER A 27 -9.90 -7.43 2.15
N ALA A 28 -8.63 -7.02 2.31
CA ALA A 28 -7.60 -7.84 2.92
C ALA A 28 -7.89 -8.20 4.39
N LYS A 29 -8.63 -7.35 5.11
CA LYS A 29 -9.09 -7.67 6.47
C LYS A 29 -10.13 -8.77 6.49
N ARG A 30 -11.13 -8.70 5.61
CA ARG A 30 -12.22 -9.70 5.47
C ARG A 30 -11.69 -11.08 5.09
N GLU A 31 -10.74 -11.15 4.17
CA GLU A 31 -10.18 -12.42 3.69
C GLU A 31 -9.43 -13.19 4.79
N ALA A 32 -8.87 -12.47 5.76
CA ALA A 32 -8.06 -13.06 6.81
C ALA A 32 -8.81 -13.41 8.10
N GLU A 33 -10.14 -13.27 8.16
CA GLU A 33 -10.96 -13.85 9.24
C GLU A 33 -11.29 -15.34 8.98
N GLY A 34 -10.97 -15.89 7.80
CA GLY A 34 -11.33 -17.26 7.42
C GLY A 34 -10.22 -18.32 7.46
N ASN A 35 -8.99 -18.00 7.88
CA ASN A 35 -7.85 -18.93 7.77
C ASN A 35 -6.96 -18.93 9.02
N GLU A 36 -7.40 -19.65 10.06
CA GLU A 36 -6.54 -20.05 11.16
C GLU A 36 -5.69 -21.28 10.78
N THR A 37 -4.43 -21.28 11.24
CA THR A 37 -3.43 -22.38 11.23
C THR A 37 -2.86 -22.85 9.88
N ARG A 38 -1.58 -22.51 9.62
CA ARG A 38 -0.46 -23.46 9.41
C ARG A 38 0.85 -22.71 9.06
N THR A 39 1.93 -23.13 9.73
CA THR A 39 3.35 -22.75 9.58
C THR A 39 3.69 -21.97 8.30
N GLN A 40 3.94 -20.67 8.42
CA GLN A 40 4.43 -19.85 7.31
C GLN A 40 5.96 -19.86 7.30
N SER A 41 6.54 -20.56 6.31
CA SER A 41 7.87 -20.27 5.78
C SER A 41 7.87 -18.83 5.26
N LYS A 42 8.47 -17.90 6.01
CA LYS A 42 8.59 -16.48 5.65
C LYS A 42 9.98 -16.25 5.06
N GLY A 43 10.06 -15.64 3.89
CA GLY A 43 11.34 -15.37 3.25
C GLY A 43 11.25 -14.23 2.23
N VAL A 44 12.34 -13.49 2.13
CA VAL A 44 12.57 -12.54 1.03
C VAL A 44 13.47 -13.26 0.04
N ILE A 45 12.96 -13.56 -1.15
CA ILE A 45 13.75 -14.13 -2.23
C ILE A 45 14.21 -12.98 -3.12
N LEU A 46 15.52 -12.76 -3.20
CA LEU A 46 16.10 -11.81 -4.14
C LEU A 46 16.25 -12.49 -5.50
N LEU A 47 15.32 -12.26 -6.44
CA LEU A 47 15.51 -12.61 -7.85
C LEU A 47 16.25 -11.46 -8.53
N GLY A 48 17.58 -11.49 -8.43
CA GLY A 48 18.43 -10.39 -8.89
C GLY A 48 18.16 -9.12 -8.08
N VAL A 49 17.89 -8.00 -8.77
CA VAL A 49 17.62 -6.68 -8.14
C VAL A 49 16.19 -6.56 -7.59
N ILE A 50 15.30 -7.51 -7.92
CA ILE A 50 13.88 -7.44 -7.54
C ILE A 50 13.65 -8.32 -6.30
N PRO A 51 13.41 -7.72 -5.12
CA PRO A 51 13.04 -8.48 -3.92
C PRO A 51 11.61 -8.97 -4.02
N ILE A 52 11.42 -10.30 -4.06
CA ILE A 52 10.11 -10.94 -3.98
C ILE A 52 9.88 -11.36 -2.53
N VAL A 53 8.99 -10.63 -1.86
CA VAL A 53 8.54 -10.91 -0.49
C VAL A 53 7.42 -11.95 -0.53
N TRP A 54 7.68 -13.17 -0.05
CA TRP A 54 6.70 -14.27 -0.04
C TRP A 54 6.52 -14.85 1.38
N GLY A 55 5.35 -15.43 1.64
CA GLY A 55 5.03 -16.03 2.95
C GLY A 55 4.75 -15.04 4.09
N TYR A 56 4.89 -13.73 3.87
CA TYR A 56 4.48 -12.73 4.84
C TYR A 56 2.95 -12.67 4.90
N GLY A 57 2.34 -13.35 5.87
CA GLY A 57 0.89 -13.25 6.14
C GLY A 57 0.42 -11.83 6.46
N LYS A 58 -0.84 -11.67 6.85
CA LYS A 58 -1.55 -10.38 7.06
C LYS A 58 -0.70 -9.25 7.69
N LYS A 59 0.16 -9.58 8.65
CA LYS A 59 1.07 -8.63 9.31
C LYS A 59 2.10 -8.01 8.36
N GLY A 60 2.71 -8.79 7.46
CA GLY A 60 3.71 -8.25 6.53
C GLY A 60 3.09 -7.46 5.38
N TRP A 61 1.89 -7.82 4.94
CA TRP A 61 1.11 -6.97 4.02
C TRP A 61 0.74 -5.62 4.64
N MET A 62 0.36 -5.61 5.92
CA MET A 62 0.08 -4.38 6.66
C MET A 62 1.34 -3.52 6.84
N ILE A 63 2.50 -4.15 7.09
CA ILE A 63 3.80 -3.44 7.20
C ILE A 63 4.21 -2.85 5.85
N THR A 64 4.14 -3.62 4.75
CA THR A 64 4.43 -3.11 3.40
C THR A 64 3.49 -1.98 3.01
N GLY A 65 2.20 -2.10 3.31
CA GLY A 65 1.22 -1.04 3.10
C GLY A 65 1.54 0.22 3.90
N ALA A 66 1.90 0.09 5.19
CA ALA A 66 2.30 1.21 6.02
C ALA A 66 3.57 1.90 5.49
N ILE A 67 4.58 1.13 5.09
CA ILE A 67 5.81 1.65 4.48
C ILE A 67 5.50 2.39 3.17
N GLY A 68 4.64 1.83 2.32
CA GLY A 68 4.21 2.48 1.07
C GLY A 68 3.48 3.80 1.31
N ILE A 69 2.58 3.86 2.30
CA ILE A 69 1.89 5.10 2.68
C ILE A 69 2.88 6.14 3.21
N ILE A 70 3.82 5.75 4.06
CA ILE A 70 4.84 6.66 4.60
C ILE A 70 5.71 7.23 3.45
N LEU A 71 6.17 6.39 2.52
CA LEU A 71 6.93 6.84 1.36
C LEU A 71 6.14 7.79 0.48
N CYS A 72 4.85 7.52 0.24
CA CYS A 72 3.97 8.44 -0.48
C CYS A 72 3.80 9.79 0.25
N LEU A 73 3.62 9.78 1.57
CA LEU A 73 3.49 11.01 2.35
C LEU A 73 4.79 11.83 2.33
N VAL A 74 5.95 11.18 2.47
CA VAL A 74 7.26 11.83 2.34
C VAL A 74 7.39 12.44 0.94
N TRP A 75 7.02 11.71 -0.10
CA TRP A 75 7.08 12.24 -1.46
C TRP A 75 6.18 13.46 -1.64
N ILE A 76 4.95 13.43 -1.13
CA ILE A 76 4.03 14.58 -1.16
C ILE A 76 4.62 15.78 -0.42
N VAL A 77 5.16 15.61 0.78
CA VAL A 77 5.69 16.74 1.59
C VAL A 77 6.94 17.37 0.98
N PHE A 78 7.80 16.58 0.34
CA PHE A 78 9.08 17.05 -0.17
C PHE A 78 9.07 17.44 -1.65
N PHE A 79 8.13 16.95 -2.46
CA PHE A 79 8.12 17.12 -3.92
C PHE A 79 6.84 17.73 -4.49
N LEU A 80 5.76 17.90 -3.71
CA LEU A 80 4.50 18.52 -4.14
C LEU A 80 4.23 19.83 -3.41
#